data_AF-A0A536DRQ5-F1
#
_entry.id   AF-A0A536DRQ5-F1
#
_cell.length_a   1.000
_cell.length_b   1.000
_cell.length_c   1.000
_cell.angle_alpha   90.00
_cell.angle_beta   90.00
_cell.angle_gamma   90.00
#
_symmetry.space_group_name_H-M   'P 1'
#
loop_
_entity.id
_entity.type
_entity.pdbx_description
1 polymer ?
#
loop_
_entity_poly.entity_id
_entity_poly.type
_entity_poly.pdbx_seq_one_letter_code
_entity_poly.pdbx_strand_id
1 'polypeptide(L)' 'MLSRRCAAPDPPATATVSSRPARTTFACSECGHESPKWLGRCPGCAAQNTFAEVLPAPRSAAPGRRTTDRGA' A
#
# COMPACT_ATOMS: atom_id res chain seq x y z
N MET A 1 -14.91 38.43 -5.80
CA MET A 1 -15.31 37.50 -6.88
C MET A 1 -14.09 36.72 -7.40
N LEU A 2 -13.51 35.83 -6.60
CA LEU A 2 -12.72 34.72 -7.15
C LEU A 2 -12.62 33.59 -6.09
N SER A 3 -13.79 33.17 -5.63
CA SER A 3 -14.02 32.05 -4.71
C SER A 3 -13.74 30.72 -5.41
N ARG A 4 -12.54 30.55 -5.95
CA ARG A 4 -12.13 29.32 -6.63
C ARG A 4 -11.68 28.33 -5.57
N ARG A 5 -12.69 27.76 -4.91
CA ARG A 5 -12.62 26.56 -4.09
C ARG A 5 -11.77 25.55 -4.86
N CYS A 6 -10.58 25.23 -4.34
CA CYS A 6 -9.77 24.15 -4.88
C CYS A 6 -10.62 22.88 -4.83
N ALA A 7 -10.96 22.35 -6.01
CA ALA A 7 -11.58 21.04 -6.14
C ALA A 7 -10.52 20.00 -5.77
N ALA A 8 -10.67 19.39 -4.60
CA ALA A 8 -9.96 18.17 -4.29
C ALA A 8 -10.43 17.10 -5.28
N PRO A 9 -9.56 16.40 -6.00
CA PRO A 9 -9.98 15.21 -6.73
C PRO A 9 -10.45 14.16 -5.71
N ASP A 10 -11.69 13.71 -5.84
CA ASP A 10 -12.27 12.64 -5.05
C ASP A 10 -11.34 11.41 -5.05
N PRO A 11 -10.81 10.95 -3.90
CA PRO A 11 -10.17 9.65 -3.83
C PRO A 11 -11.26 8.59 -4.09
N PRO A 12 -11.02 7.56 -4.93
CA PRO A 12 -11.99 6.49 -5.07
C PRO A 12 -12.15 5.78 -3.71
N ALA A 13 -13.34 5.92 -3.13
CA ALA A 13 -13.78 5.29 -1.90
C ALA A 13 -13.99 3.77 -2.11
N THR A 14 -12.91 3.04 -2.38
CA THR A 14 -12.88 1.57 -2.43
C THR A 14 -12.02 1.00 -1.29
N ALA A 15 -12.23 1.51 -0.07
CA ALA A 15 -11.63 0.97 1.14
C ALA A 15 -12.54 -0.08 1.80
N THR A 16 -12.78 -1.20 1.10
CA THR A 16 -13.23 -2.45 1.76
C THR A 16 -12.02 -3.34 1.88
N VAL A 17 -11.36 -3.28 3.04
CA VAL A 17 -10.11 -4.01 3.33
C VAL A 17 -10.37 -5.51 3.45
N SER A 18 -10.21 -6.22 2.33
CA SER A 18 -10.16 -7.68 2.33
C SER A 18 -8.78 -8.09 2.79
N SER A 19 -8.68 -8.73 3.97
CA SER A 19 -7.43 -9.27 4.53
C SER A 19 -6.90 -10.40 3.65
N ARG A 20 -6.31 -10.01 2.51
CA ARG A 20 -5.64 -10.91 1.58
C ARG A 20 -4.31 -11.35 2.21
N PRO A 21 -3.93 -12.64 2.10
CA PRO A 21 -2.60 -13.11 2.45
C PRO A 21 -1.56 -12.24 1.75
N ALA A 22 -0.42 -12.00 2.38
CA ALA A 22 0.66 -11.15 1.87
C ALA A 22 0.92 -11.43 0.39
N ARG A 23 0.41 -10.56 -0.48
CA ARG A 23 0.63 -10.66 -1.92
C ARG A 23 1.77 -9.72 -2.23
N THR A 24 2.73 -10.24 -2.96
CA THR A 24 3.81 -9.45 -3.51
C THR A 24 3.22 -8.27 -4.28
N THR A 25 3.58 -7.05 -3.90
CA THR A 25 3.04 -5.82 -4.48
C THR A 25 4.16 -5.11 -5.22
N PHE A 26 3.86 -4.56 -6.40
CA PHE A 26 4.84 -3.84 -7.22
C PHE A 26 4.57 -2.34 -7.12
N ALA A 27 5.55 -1.58 -6.67
CA ALA A 27 5.47 -0.12 -6.59
C ALA A 27 6.35 0.53 -7.67
N CYS A 28 5.86 1.59 -8.31
CA CYS A 28 6.65 2.35 -9.29
C CYS A 28 7.62 3.30 -8.58
N SER A 29 8.92 3.21 -8.87
CA SER A 29 9.94 4.06 -8.22
C SER A 29 9.90 5.54 -8.65
N GLU A 30 9.22 5.88 -9.75
CA GLU A 30 9.13 7.26 -10.26
C GLU A 30 7.94 8.03 -9.70
N CYS A 31 6.80 7.35 -9.48
CA CYS A 31 5.56 8.01 -9.04
C CYS A 31 4.92 7.40 -7.80
N GLY A 32 5.41 6.26 -7.31
CA GLY A 32 4.86 5.57 -6.14
C GLY A 32 3.58 4.76 -6.40
N HIS A 33 3.16 4.59 -7.65
CA HIS A 33 1.95 3.81 -7.96
C HIS A 33 2.12 2.32 -7.62
N GLU A 34 1.21 1.77 -6.82
CA GLU A 34 1.20 0.37 -6.37
C GLU A 34 0.22 -0.50 -7.16
N SER A 35 0.66 -1.69 -7.58
CA SER A 35 -0.14 -2.66 -8.33
C SER A 35 0.16 -4.10 -7.87
N PRO A 36 -0.85 -4.98 -7.77
CA PRO A 36 -0.66 -6.39 -7.39
C PRO A 36 -0.06 -7.26 -8.51
N LYS A 37 0.21 -6.67 -9.69
CA LYS A 37 0.78 -7.34 -10.86
C LYS A 37 1.76 -6.40 -11.56
N TRP A 38 2.86 -6.95 -12.06
CA TRP A 38 3.78 -6.24 -12.95
C TRP A 38 3.10 -5.93 -14.28
N LEU A 39 2.98 -4.65 -14.63
CA LEU A 39 2.30 -4.17 -15.83
C LEU A 39 3.25 -3.75 -16.96
N GLY A 40 4.57 -3.72 -16.72
CA GLY A 40 5.61 -3.39 -17.71
C GLY A 40 5.72 -1.87 -17.93
N ARG A 41 4.59 -1.19 -17.91
CA ARG A 41 4.44 0.27 -17.99
C ARG A 41 3.52 0.79 -16.90
N CYS A 42 3.92 1.87 -16.23
CA CYS A 42 3.15 2.44 -15.13
C CYS A 42 1.93 3.23 -15.63
N PRO A 43 0.70 3.02 -15.09
CA PRO A 43 -0.49 3.78 -15.48
C PRO A 43 -0.53 5.21 -14.91
N GLY A 44 0.29 5.51 -13.89
CA GLY A 44 0.36 6.84 -13.27
C GLY A 44 1.30 7.79 -14.02
N CYS A 45 2.53 7.34 -14.32
CA CYS A 45 3.56 8.18 -14.94
C CYS A 45 3.98 7.74 -16.35
N ALA A 46 3.37 6.70 -16.91
CA ALA A 46 3.72 6.15 -18.22
C ALA A 46 5.17 5.63 -18.39
N ALA A 47 5.96 5.57 -17.32
CA ALA A 47 7.33 5.07 -17.33
C ALA A 47 7.39 3.55 -17.60
N GLN A 48 8.47 3.12 -18.24
CA GLN A 48 8.72 1.71 -18.59
C GLN A 48 9.92 1.21 -17.77
N ASN A 49 9.88 -0.04 -17.29
CA ASN A 49 10.94 -0.67 -16.47
C ASN A 49 11.18 -0.06 -15.08
N THR A 50 10.19 0.62 -14.50
CA THR A 50 10.32 1.29 -13.20
C THR A 50 9.56 0.64 -12.05
N PHE A 51 9.00 -0.56 -12.26
CA PHE A 51 8.31 -1.28 -11.19
C PHE A 51 9.32 -2.02 -10.31
N ALA A 52 9.34 -1.68 -9.02
CA ALA A 52 10.10 -2.36 -7.99
C ALA A 52 9.16 -3.27 -7.17
N GLU A 53 9.63 -4.46 -6.84
CA GLU A 53 8.89 -5.39 -5.99
C GLU A 53 9.03 -4.99 -4.51
N VAL A 54 7.90 -4.69 -3.87
CA VAL A 54 7.82 -4.41 -2.44
C VAL A 54 7.21 -5.62 -1.76
N LEU A 55 8.04 -6.34 -1.01
CA LEU A 55 7.55 -7.36 -0.09
C LEU A 55 6.80 -6.62 1.03
N PRO A 56 5.48 -6.85 1.20
CA PRO A 56 4.80 -6.30 2.36
C PRO A 56 5.52 -6.83 3.60
N ALA A 57 5.95 -5.94 4.48
CA ALA A 57 6.57 -6.32 5.74
C ALA A 57 5.71 -7.43 6.37
N PRO A 58 6.31 -8.55 6.83
CA PRO A 58 5.53 -9.59 7.47
C PRO A 58 4.73 -8.91 8.57
N ARG A 59 3.40 -8.96 8.48
CA ARG A 59 2.49 -8.41 9.51
C ARG A 59 3.10 -8.82 10.83
N SER A 60 3.66 -7.85 11.55
CA SER A 60 4.53 -8.13 12.68
C SER A 60 3.78 -9.11 13.56
N ALA A 61 4.31 -10.33 13.66
CA ALA A 61 3.87 -11.28 14.65
C ALA A 61 3.95 -10.50 15.96
N ALA A 62 2.80 -10.12 16.48
CA ALA A 62 2.73 -9.44 17.76
C ALA A 62 3.50 -10.35 18.73
N PRO A 63 4.56 -9.88 19.40
CA PRO A 63 5.24 -10.71 20.38
C PRO A 63 4.20 -11.06 21.43
N GLY A 64 3.72 -12.31 21.37
CA GLY A 64 2.76 -12.87 22.30
C GLY A 64 3.26 -12.59 23.70
N ARG A 65 2.49 -11.76 24.41
CA ARG A 65 2.75 -11.27 25.74
C ARG A 65 3.00 -12.46 26.68
N ARG A 66 4.26 -12.77 26.97
CA ARG A 66 4.61 -13.72 28.03
C ARG A 66 4.31 -13.07 29.38
N THR A 67 3.07 -13.19 29.86
CA THR A 67 2.80 -13.09 31.29
C THR A 67 3.32 -14.36 31.94
N THR A 68 4.57 -14.33 32.38
CA THR A 68 5.05 -15.23 33.42
C THR A 68 4.22 -14.95 34.67
N ASP A 69 3.14 -15.71 34.85
CA ASP A 69 2.59 -15.94 36.17
C ASP A 69 3.63 -16.74 36.96
N ARG A 70 4.37 -16.03 37.80
CA ARG A 70 5.09 -16.60 38.92
C ARG A 70 4.65 -15.79 40.14
N GLY A 71 3.65 -16.30 40.86
CA GLY A 71 3.41 -15.88 42.23
C GLY A 71 2.00 -16.15 42.76
N ALA A 72 1.76 -17.35 43.29
CA ALA A 72 1.01 -17.61 44.53
C ALA A 72 1.25 -19.06 44.98
#